data_AF-X0WDW5-F1
#
_entry.id   AF-X0WDW5-F1
#
_cell.length_a   1.000
_cell.length_b   1.000
_cell.length_c   1.000
_cell.angle_alpha   90.00
_cell.angle_beta   90.00
_cell.angle_gamma   90.00
#
_symmetry.space_group_name_H-M   'P 1'
#
loop_
_entity.id
_entity.type
_entity.pdbx_description
1 polymer ?
#
loop_
_entity_poly.entity_id
_entity_poly.type
_entity_poly.pdbx_seq_one_letter_code
_entity_poly.pdbx_strand_id
1 'polypeptide(L)'
;GMFKSLKDLPNAISWSYGLGWLSWLVMGVPFRMGISEPLEKYFNMVYRPTELTRKQLIDAAMAGFIPEDDMVDKLREMGYDEGLISVIINMELDTLSAAELRKFLLYGLEMHDDITMWYRRRGHPPGEAASLAWCLADEESQSIRQQIAREALSNYQDETFTWAQTEPYLTAAHYKPQERSLMRTLADMRRIPKPAKEPTARSLTAAQIGARYRDKHIDRIEAEALLTALPYQADQINLFLAGYEPEVAKVEEPRANSGL
;
A
#
# COMPACT_ATOMS: atom_id res chain seq x y z
N GLY A 1 13.32 -22.57 -72.10
CA GLY A 1 13.08 -22.33 -70.66
C GLY A 1 13.76 -23.37 -69.78
N MET A 2 15.09 -23.47 -69.82
CA MET A 2 15.88 -24.36 -68.95
C MET A 2 17.11 -23.63 -68.39
N PHE A 3 17.71 -22.75 -69.22
CA PHE A 3 18.83 -21.89 -68.81
C PHE A 3 18.45 -20.74 -67.86
N LYS A 4 17.17 -20.37 -67.76
CA LYS A 4 16.69 -19.39 -66.76
C LYS A 4 16.61 -20.02 -65.36
N SER A 5 16.11 -21.26 -65.23
CA SER A 5 15.98 -21.92 -63.92
C SER A 5 17.31 -22.33 -63.30
N LEU A 6 18.35 -22.58 -64.12
CA LEU A 6 19.71 -22.83 -63.63
C LEU A 6 20.38 -21.58 -63.04
N LYS A 7 19.99 -20.37 -63.49
CA LYS A 7 20.50 -19.10 -62.95
C LYS A 7 19.90 -18.74 -61.59
N ASP A 8 18.66 -19.15 -61.36
CA ASP A 8 17.94 -18.89 -60.10
C ASP A 8 18.18 -19.97 -59.04
N LEU A 9 18.80 -21.09 -59.43
CA LEU A 9 19.09 -22.26 -58.58
C LEU A 9 19.97 -21.93 -57.36
N PRO A 10 21.07 -21.15 -57.48
CA PRO A 10 21.89 -20.77 -56.33
C PRO A 10 21.15 -19.87 -55.34
N ASN A 11 20.30 -18.98 -55.83
CA ASN A 11 19.46 -18.11 -55.00
C ASN A 11 18.41 -18.94 -54.26
N ALA A 12 17.71 -19.85 -54.97
CA ALA A 12 16.74 -20.76 -54.37
C ALA A 12 17.36 -21.69 -53.32
N ILE A 13 18.60 -22.18 -53.55
CA ILE A 13 19.38 -22.98 -52.59
C ILE A 13 19.75 -22.14 -51.35
N SER A 14 20.27 -20.93 -51.54
CA SER A 14 20.65 -20.02 -50.43
C SER A 14 19.47 -19.71 -49.50
N TRP A 15 18.27 -19.54 -50.06
CA TRP A 15 17.06 -19.29 -49.29
C TRP A 15 16.46 -20.56 -48.68
N SER A 16 16.49 -21.71 -49.36
CA SER A 16 15.94 -22.98 -48.84
C SER A 16 16.78 -23.60 -47.72
N TYR A 17 18.11 -23.42 -47.72
CA TYR A 17 18.98 -23.86 -46.61
C TYR A 17 19.05 -22.85 -45.45
N GLY A 18 18.27 -21.77 -45.48
CA GLY A 18 18.24 -20.77 -44.40
C GLY A 18 19.49 -19.89 -44.29
N LEU A 19 20.43 -19.95 -45.24
CA LEU A 19 21.65 -19.14 -45.24
C LEU A 19 21.33 -17.64 -45.40
N GLY A 20 20.29 -17.30 -46.16
CA GLY A 20 19.76 -15.94 -46.24
C GLY A 20 19.22 -15.42 -44.89
N TRP A 21 18.57 -16.28 -44.10
CA TRP A 21 18.07 -15.92 -42.76
C TRP A 21 19.20 -15.79 -41.74
N LEU A 22 20.17 -16.71 -41.76
CA LEU A 22 21.38 -16.63 -40.94
C LEU A 22 22.19 -15.35 -41.22
N SER A 23 22.32 -14.96 -42.49
CA SER A 23 22.99 -13.72 -42.88
C SER A 23 22.29 -12.49 -42.32
N TRP A 24 20.94 -12.45 -42.37
CA TRP A 24 20.15 -11.38 -41.73
C TRP A 24 20.28 -11.37 -40.21
N LEU A 25 20.35 -12.53 -39.57
CA LEU A 25 20.50 -12.64 -38.12
C LEU A 25 21.88 -12.16 -37.66
N VAL A 26 22.94 -12.53 -38.38
CA VAL A 26 24.32 -12.09 -38.11
C VAL A 26 24.49 -10.59 -38.39
N MET A 27 23.95 -10.10 -39.51
CA MET A 27 24.09 -8.69 -39.91
C MET A 27 23.10 -7.76 -39.19
N GLY A 28 22.05 -8.30 -38.58
CA GLY A 28 21.00 -7.51 -37.92
C GLY A 28 21.51 -6.66 -36.77
N VAL A 29 22.43 -7.19 -35.95
CA VAL A 29 23.00 -6.44 -34.81
C VAL A 29 23.94 -5.32 -35.28
N PRO A 30 24.93 -5.57 -36.17
CA PRO A 30 25.74 -4.50 -36.74
C PRO A 30 24.93 -3.41 -37.45
N PHE A 31 23.89 -3.79 -38.20
CA PHE A 31 23.02 -2.83 -38.88
C PHE A 31 22.22 -1.98 -37.88
N ARG A 32 21.65 -2.60 -36.85
CA ARG A 32 20.90 -1.89 -35.81
C ARG A 32 21.77 -0.88 -35.07
N MET A 33 22.93 -1.33 -34.56
CA MET A 33 23.83 -0.47 -33.78
C MET A 33 24.57 0.57 -34.64
N GLY A 34 24.94 0.21 -35.87
CA GLY A 34 25.76 1.06 -36.74
C GLY A 34 24.96 2.05 -37.59
N ILE A 35 23.69 1.74 -37.90
CA ILE A 35 22.89 2.54 -38.84
C ILE A 35 21.54 2.91 -38.23
N SER A 36 20.71 1.93 -37.84
CA SER A 36 19.32 2.22 -37.43
C SER A 36 19.24 3.09 -36.16
N GLU A 37 19.91 2.70 -35.07
CA GLU A 37 19.86 3.43 -33.80
C GLU A 37 20.48 4.83 -33.90
N PRO A 38 21.65 5.05 -34.55
CA PRO A 38 22.18 6.40 -34.77
C PRO A 38 21.25 7.29 -35.59
N LEU A 39 20.65 6.75 -36.67
CA LEU A 39 19.69 7.51 -37.48
C LEU A 39 18.44 7.84 -36.68
N GLU A 40 17.90 6.89 -35.93
CA GLU A 40 16.74 7.12 -35.06
C GLU A 40 17.03 8.22 -34.03
N LYS A 41 18.19 8.17 -33.36
CA LYS A 41 18.62 9.21 -32.42
C LYS A 41 18.76 10.57 -33.10
N TYR A 42 19.36 10.62 -34.28
CA TYR A 42 19.50 11.86 -35.05
C TYR A 42 18.13 12.44 -35.41
N PHE A 43 17.22 11.62 -35.94
CA PHE A 43 15.88 12.06 -36.30
C PHE A 43 15.07 12.48 -35.07
N ASN A 44 15.17 11.77 -33.95
CA ASN A 44 14.52 12.16 -32.71
C ASN A 44 15.07 13.49 -32.16
N MET A 45 16.36 13.78 -32.31
CA MET A 45 16.94 15.05 -31.89
C MET A 45 16.47 16.23 -32.75
N VAL A 46 16.41 16.02 -34.07
CA VAL A 46 16.05 17.06 -35.05
C VAL A 46 14.55 17.32 -35.06
N TYR A 47 13.75 16.27 -35.18
CA TYR A 47 12.29 16.38 -35.36
C TYR A 47 11.53 16.31 -34.04
N ARG A 48 12.12 15.76 -32.97
CA ARG A 48 11.51 15.62 -31.64
C ARG A 48 10.08 15.10 -31.70
N PRO A 49 9.85 13.95 -32.36
CA PRO A 49 8.50 13.45 -32.60
C PRO A 49 7.82 12.94 -31.32
N THR A 50 8.55 12.79 -30.21
CA THR A 50 8.01 12.33 -28.95
C THR A 50 7.20 13.44 -28.28
N GLU A 51 5.89 13.29 -28.27
CA GLU A 51 4.97 14.16 -27.54
C GLU A 51 4.63 13.59 -26.17
N LEU A 52 4.12 14.43 -25.27
CA LEU A 52 3.53 13.97 -24.02
C LEU A 52 2.33 13.07 -24.31
N THR A 53 2.20 11.98 -23.54
CA THR A 53 0.94 11.23 -23.55
C THR A 53 -0.20 12.11 -23.06
N ARG A 54 -1.44 11.82 -23.46
CA ARG A 54 -2.64 12.55 -22.99
C ARG A 54 -2.64 12.79 -21.48
N LYS A 55 -2.31 11.76 -20.69
CA LYS A 55 -2.26 11.86 -19.23
C LYS A 55 -1.17 12.80 -18.74
N GLN A 56 0.06 12.66 -19.26
CA GLN A 56 1.16 13.55 -18.89
C GLN A 56 0.89 15.01 -19.25
N LEU A 57 0.23 15.25 -20.39
CA LEU A 57 -0.18 16.59 -20.82
C LEU A 57 -1.17 17.22 -19.83
N ILE A 58 -2.21 16.47 -19.45
CA ILE A 58 -3.20 16.90 -18.46
C ILE A 58 -2.54 17.16 -17.11
N ASP A 59 -1.76 16.19 -16.60
CA ASP A 59 -1.07 16.32 -15.31
C ASP A 59 -0.16 17.55 -15.29
N ALA A 60 0.56 17.81 -16.39
CA ALA A 60 1.43 18.97 -16.52
C ALA A 60 0.65 20.30 -16.57
N ALA A 61 -0.50 20.32 -17.24
CA ALA A 61 -1.37 21.50 -17.28
C ALA A 61 -2.01 21.78 -15.91
N MET A 62 -2.54 20.74 -15.24
CA MET A 62 -3.12 20.86 -13.90
C MET A 62 -2.09 21.31 -12.85
N ALA A 63 -0.83 20.90 -13.01
CA ALA A 63 0.28 21.37 -12.18
C ALA A 63 0.78 22.79 -12.56
N GLY A 64 0.24 23.41 -13.62
CA GLY A 64 0.63 24.74 -14.10
C GLY A 64 1.95 24.79 -14.85
N PHE A 65 2.51 23.65 -15.28
CA PHE A 65 3.73 23.61 -16.10
C PHE A 65 3.45 23.94 -17.57
N ILE A 66 2.20 23.79 -18.02
CA ILE A 66 1.74 24.09 -19.37
C ILE A 66 0.47 24.94 -19.26
N PRO A 67 0.31 26.02 -20.05
CA PRO A 67 -0.94 26.76 -20.13
C PRO A 67 -2.13 25.88 -20.53
N GLU A 68 -3.33 26.19 -20.03
CA GLU A 68 -4.54 25.42 -20.36
C GLU A 68 -4.86 25.45 -21.87
N ASP A 69 -4.71 26.62 -22.51
CA ASP A 69 -4.92 26.78 -23.95
C ASP A 69 -4.00 25.86 -24.78
N ASP A 70 -2.73 25.74 -24.38
CA ASP A 70 -1.74 24.86 -25.03
C ASP A 70 -2.10 23.37 -24.87
N MET A 71 -2.66 22.98 -23.71
CA MET A 71 -3.18 21.63 -23.50
C MET A 71 -4.36 21.35 -24.42
N VAL A 72 -5.31 22.28 -24.53
CA VAL A 72 -6.49 22.14 -25.40
C VAL A 72 -6.07 21.97 -26.85
N ASP A 73 -5.14 22.79 -27.34
CA ASP A 73 -4.60 22.68 -28.70
C ASP A 73 -3.93 21.32 -28.95
N LYS A 74 -3.12 20.85 -27.99
CA LYS A 74 -2.50 19.53 -28.09
C LYS A 74 -3.51 18.38 -28.06
N LEU A 75 -4.60 18.50 -27.30
CA LEU A 75 -5.69 17.52 -27.33
C LEU A 75 -6.44 17.54 -28.68
N ARG A 76 -6.61 18.71 -29.31
CA ARG A 76 -7.18 18.81 -30.67
C ARG A 76 -6.28 18.10 -31.69
N GLU A 77 -4.97 18.28 -31.61
CA GLU A 77 -3.99 17.59 -32.48
C GLU A 77 -4.06 16.07 -32.33
N MET A 78 -4.36 15.56 -31.12
CA MET A 78 -4.60 14.14 -30.86
C MET A 78 -5.97 13.63 -31.36
N GLY A 79 -6.82 14.51 -31.87
CA GLY A 79 -8.12 14.18 -32.47
C GLY A 79 -9.32 14.23 -31.51
N TYR A 80 -9.19 14.86 -30.34
CA TYR A 80 -10.33 15.09 -29.44
C TYR A 80 -11.15 16.30 -29.90
N ASP A 81 -12.48 16.18 -29.89
CA ASP A 81 -13.38 17.33 -30.08
C ASP A 81 -13.56 18.14 -28.78
N GLU A 82 -14.05 19.37 -28.90
CA GLU A 82 -14.28 20.29 -27.78
C GLU A 82 -15.11 19.69 -26.64
N GLY A 83 -16.11 18.87 -26.98
CA GLY A 83 -16.96 18.20 -26.01
C GLY A 83 -16.16 17.18 -25.20
N LEU A 84 -15.37 16.34 -25.87
CA LEU A 84 -14.49 15.37 -25.20
C LEU A 84 -13.40 16.05 -24.38
N ILE A 85 -12.80 17.13 -24.88
CA ILE A 85 -11.80 17.92 -24.14
C ILE A 85 -12.40 18.44 -22.84
N SER A 86 -13.60 19.04 -22.91
CA SER A 86 -14.32 19.53 -21.74
C SER A 86 -14.61 18.41 -20.73
N VAL A 87 -15.00 17.23 -21.19
CA VAL A 87 -15.25 16.06 -20.33
C VAL A 87 -13.95 15.62 -19.64
N ILE A 88 -12.85 15.51 -20.37
CA ILE A 88 -11.54 15.10 -19.84
C ILE A 88 -11.07 16.08 -18.76
N ILE A 89 -11.13 17.38 -19.03
CA ILE A 89 -10.72 18.41 -18.05
C ILE A 89 -11.57 18.30 -16.79
N ASN A 90 -12.90 18.18 -16.93
CA ASN A 90 -13.80 18.05 -15.79
C ASN A 90 -13.57 16.79 -14.96
N MET A 91 -13.13 15.69 -15.57
CA MET A 91 -12.78 14.46 -14.85
C MET A 91 -11.49 14.63 -14.04
N GLU A 92 -10.55 15.43 -14.52
CA GLU A 92 -9.19 15.55 -13.95
C GLU A 92 -9.10 16.68 -12.93
N LEU A 93 -9.95 17.70 -13.02
CA LEU A 93 -10.14 18.71 -11.96
C LEU A 93 -10.67 18.10 -10.64
N ASP A 94 -11.17 16.88 -10.68
CA ASP A 94 -11.75 16.18 -9.55
C ASP A 94 -10.69 15.46 -8.69
N THR A 95 -9.68 16.20 -8.21
CA THR A 95 -8.54 15.65 -7.47
C THR A 95 -8.76 15.50 -5.98
N LEU A 96 -9.79 16.16 -5.42
CA LEU A 96 -10.08 16.11 -4.00
C LEU A 96 -10.39 14.69 -3.55
N SER A 97 -9.73 14.24 -2.49
CA SER A 97 -10.07 12.97 -1.84
C SER A 97 -11.31 13.13 -0.93
N ALA A 98 -12.03 12.03 -0.68
CA ALA A 98 -13.13 12.04 0.29
C ALA A 98 -12.69 12.49 1.70
N ALA A 99 -11.43 12.21 2.07
CA ALA A 99 -10.85 12.62 3.34
C ALA A 99 -10.63 14.15 3.41
N GLU A 100 -10.24 14.79 2.31
CA GLU A 100 -10.10 16.25 2.23
C GLU A 100 -11.46 16.93 2.22
N LEU A 101 -12.42 16.42 1.45
CA LEU A 101 -13.80 16.91 1.48
C LEU A 101 -14.42 16.84 2.87
N ARG A 102 -14.16 15.77 3.62
CA ARG A 102 -14.59 15.66 5.02
C ARG A 102 -14.05 16.82 5.87
N LYS A 103 -12.78 17.19 5.70
CA LYS A 103 -12.20 18.33 6.42
C LYS A 103 -12.91 19.62 6.01
N PHE A 104 -13.18 19.82 4.73
CA PHE A 104 -13.91 21.00 4.26
C PHE A 104 -15.32 21.09 4.81
N LEU A 105 -16.05 19.96 4.87
CA LEU A 105 -17.34 19.88 5.55
C LEU A 105 -17.25 20.28 7.02
N LEU A 106 -16.28 19.73 7.74
CA LEU A 106 -16.09 20.00 9.16
C LEU A 106 -15.82 21.48 9.43
N TYR A 107 -15.09 22.14 8.53
CA TYR A 107 -14.78 23.57 8.62
C TYR A 107 -15.86 24.46 7.98
N GLY A 108 -16.94 23.90 7.44
CA GLY A 108 -18.02 24.65 6.78
C GLY A 108 -17.59 25.35 5.49
N LEU A 109 -16.58 24.82 4.79
CA LEU A 109 -16.02 25.40 3.57
C LEU A 109 -16.75 24.96 2.29
N GLU A 110 -17.53 23.87 2.33
CA GLU A 110 -18.24 23.28 1.18
C GLU A 110 -19.70 22.98 1.54
N MET A 111 -20.62 23.08 0.56
CA MET A 111 -22.04 22.78 0.76
C MET A 111 -22.38 21.32 0.40
N HIS A 112 -23.49 20.82 0.93
CA HIS A 112 -23.94 19.45 0.69
C HIS A 112 -24.23 19.13 -0.79
N ASP A 113 -24.75 20.10 -1.54
CA ASP A 113 -25.02 19.96 -2.98
C ASP A 113 -23.72 19.82 -3.79
N ASP A 114 -22.64 20.49 -3.37
CA ASP A 114 -21.32 20.42 -4.01
C ASP A 114 -20.72 19.01 -3.88
N ILE A 115 -20.94 18.35 -2.75
CA ILE A 115 -20.47 16.97 -2.50
C ILE A 115 -21.29 15.95 -3.26
N THR A 116 -22.60 16.17 -3.36
CA THR A 116 -23.44 15.34 -4.24
C THR A 116 -22.93 15.42 -5.67
N MET A 117 -22.58 16.62 -6.15
CA MET A 117 -22.00 16.78 -7.48
C MET A 117 -20.61 16.14 -7.63
N TRP A 118 -19.77 16.21 -6.59
CA TRP A 118 -18.48 15.52 -6.54
C TRP A 118 -18.61 13.99 -6.69
N TYR A 119 -19.58 13.36 -6.02
CA TYR A 119 -19.86 11.92 -6.22
C TYR A 119 -20.41 11.65 -7.63
N ARG A 120 -21.26 12.53 -8.17
CA ARG A 120 -21.79 12.37 -9.54
C ARG A 120 -20.69 12.43 -10.60
N ARG A 121 -19.69 13.31 -10.45
CA ARG A 121 -18.54 13.40 -11.37
C ARG A 121 -17.70 12.12 -11.42
N ARG A 122 -17.69 11.34 -10.33
CA ARG A 122 -17.08 10.01 -10.25
C ARG A 122 -17.94 8.86 -10.76
N GLY A 123 -19.11 9.17 -11.33
CA GLY A 123 -19.98 8.18 -11.96
C GLY A 123 -21.03 7.56 -11.04
N HIS A 124 -21.22 8.07 -9.82
CA HIS A 124 -22.31 7.60 -8.96
C HIS A 124 -23.67 8.09 -9.48
N PRO A 125 -24.71 7.23 -9.53
CA PRO A 125 -26.08 7.64 -9.85
C PRO A 125 -26.60 8.72 -8.89
N PRO A 126 -27.54 9.59 -9.31
CA PRO A 126 -27.98 10.72 -8.49
C PRO A 126 -28.48 10.36 -7.08
N GLY A 127 -29.25 9.29 -6.93
CA GLY A 127 -29.76 8.85 -5.63
C GLY A 127 -28.67 8.27 -4.72
N GLU A 128 -27.69 7.58 -5.30
CA GLU A 128 -26.54 7.05 -4.58
C GLU A 128 -25.61 8.19 -4.14
N ALA A 129 -25.31 9.14 -5.04
CA ALA A 129 -24.49 10.30 -4.76
C ALA A 129 -25.04 11.14 -3.60
N ALA A 130 -26.36 11.38 -3.58
CA ALA A 130 -27.02 12.09 -2.47
C ALA A 130 -26.90 11.33 -1.14
N SER A 131 -27.06 10.01 -1.18
CA SER A 131 -26.90 9.15 0.01
C SER A 131 -25.47 9.16 0.53
N LEU A 132 -24.48 9.07 -0.37
CA LEU A 132 -23.06 9.12 -0.02
C LEU A 132 -22.64 10.48 0.53
N ALA A 133 -23.13 11.58 -0.06
CA ALA A 133 -22.91 12.93 0.46
C ALA A 133 -23.47 13.08 1.88
N TRP A 134 -24.65 12.49 2.15
CA TRP A 134 -25.26 12.51 3.48
C TRP A 134 -24.44 11.70 4.49
N CYS A 135 -24.00 10.49 4.10
CA CYS A 135 -23.14 9.66 4.93
C CYS A 135 -21.80 10.36 5.25
N LEU A 136 -21.17 11.01 4.26
CA LEU A 136 -19.90 11.71 4.45
C LEU A 136 -20.05 12.88 5.44
N ALA A 137 -21.16 13.61 5.37
CA ALA A 137 -21.47 14.70 6.29
C ALA A 137 -21.80 14.23 7.71
N ASP A 138 -22.47 13.08 7.88
CA ASP A 138 -22.81 12.52 9.20
C ASP A 138 -21.66 11.72 9.84
N GLU A 139 -20.60 11.37 9.11
CA GLU A 139 -19.56 10.45 9.61
C GLU A 139 -18.84 10.95 10.87
N GLU A 140 -18.55 12.24 10.99
CA GLU A 140 -17.96 12.79 12.23
C GLU A 140 -18.93 12.68 13.40
N SER A 141 -20.22 12.95 13.15
CA SER A 141 -21.28 12.73 14.14
C SER A 141 -21.37 11.24 14.53
N GLN A 142 -21.21 10.31 13.58
CA GLN A 142 -21.17 8.88 13.87
C GLN A 142 -19.96 8.50 14.72
N SER A 143 -18.78 9.05 14.42
CA SER A 143 -17.56 8.86 15.23
C SER A 143 -17.77 9.31 16.68
N ILE A 144 -18.35 10.49 16.88
CA ILE A 144 -18.66 11.02 18.21
C ILE A 144 -19.69 10.14 18.92
N ARG A 145 -20.77 9.71 18.24
CA ARG A 145 -21.78 8.80 18.80
C ARG A 145 -21.15 7.47 19.24
N GLN A 146 -20.24 6.91 18.44
CA GLN A 146 -19.50 5.69 18.79
C GLN A 146 -18.60 5.88 20.02
N GLN A 147 -17.91 7.02 20.12
CA GLN A 147 -17.08 7.35 21.28
C GLN A 147 -17.93 7.47 22.55
N ILE A 148 -19.05 8.20 22.49
CA ILE A 148 -20.00 8.32 23.63
C ILE A 148 -20.45 6.93 24.09
N ALA A 149 -20.83 6.05 23.16
CA ALA A 149 -21.26 4.71 23.50
C ALA A 149 -20.14 3.85 24.08
N ARG A 150 -18.92 3.96 23.54
CA ARG A 150 -17.76 3.24 24.06
C ARG A 150 -17.43 3.65 25.50
N GLU A 151 -17.39 4.94 25.77
CA GLU A 151 -17.13 5.47 27.12
C GLU A 151 -18.23 5.05 28.10
N ALA A 152 -19.50 5.17 27.71
CA ALA A 152 -20.63 4.76 28.54
C ALA A 152 -20.58 3.25 28.87
N LEU A 153 -20.25 2.40 27.89
CA LEU A 153 -20.11 0.96 28.08
C LEU A 153 -18.87 0.59 28.91
N SER A 154 -17.79 1.37 28.84
CA SER A 154 -16.62 1.19 29.71
C SER A 154 -16.99 1.47 31.16
N ASN A 155 -17.61 2.62 31.43
CA ASN A 155 -18.04 2.99 32.78
C ASN A 155 -19.05 1.99 33.37
N TYR A 156 -19.88 1.36 32.54
CA TYR A 156 -20.74 0.26 32.97
C TYR A 156 -19.97 -1.02 33.33
N GLN A 157 -18.96 -1.38 32.53
CA GLN A 157 -18.10 -2.54 32.79
C GLN A 157 -17.27 -2.37 34.07
N ASP A 158 -16.80 -1.14 34.32
CA ASP A 158 -16.02 -0.76 35.49
C ASP A 158 -16.88 -0.50 36.75
N GLU A 159 -18.18 -0.85 36.69
CA GLU A 159 -19.17 -0.70 37.76
C GLU A 159 -19.36 0.75 38.26
N THR A 160 -18.83 1.73 37.53
CA THR A 160 -18.97 3.15 37.83
C THR A 160 -20.41 3.60 37.55
N PHE A 161 -20.99 3.11 36.45
CA PHE A 161 -22.39 3.37 36.06
C PHE A 161 -23.26 2.11 36.14
N THR A 162 -24.53 2.31 36.49
CA THR A 162 -25.58 1.32 36.32
C THR A 162 -26.09 1.30 34.87
N TRP A 163 -26.79 0.23 34.48
CA TRP A 163 -27.40 0.17 33.14
C TRP A 163 -28.40 1.32 32.91
N ALA A 164 -29.18 1.68 33.94
CA ALA A 164 -30.13 2.80 33.88
C ALA A 164 -29.45 4.15 33.62
N GLN A 165 -28.20 4.32 34.06
CA GLN A 165 -27.38 5.52 33.75
C GLN A 165 -26.70 5.42 32.39
N THR A 166 -26.43 4.21 31.90
CA THR A 166 -25.75 3.96 30.61
C THR A 166 -26.70 4.09 29.42
N GLU A 167 -27.93 3.60 29.57
CA GLU A 167 -28.93 3.55 28.50
C GLU A 167 -29.27 4.92 27.89
N PRO A 168 -29.39 6.03 28.64
CA PRO A 168 -29.58 7.36 28.08
C PRO A 168 -28.49 7.78 27.10
N TYR A 169 -27.21 7.48 27.38
CA TYR A 169 -26.09 7.80 26.49
C TYR A 169 -26.15 7.00 25.19
N LEU A 170 -26.52 5.71 25.26
CA LEU A 170 -26.72 4.89 24.06
C LEU A 170 -27.92 5.36 23.24
N THR A 171 -28.96 5.88 23.90
CA THR A 171 -30.13 6.48 23.25
C THR A 171 -29.77 7.78 22.55
N ALA A 172 -28.99 8.65 23.21
CA ALA A 172 -28.45 9.87 22.61
C ALA A 172 -27.49 9.58 21.45
N ALA A 173 -26.78 8.46 21.48
CA ALA A 173 -25.97 7.96 20.38
C ALA A 173 -26.78 7.27 19.26
N HIS A 174 -28.12 7.35 19.31
CA HIS A 174 -29.06 6.81 18.33
C HIS A 174 -29.06 5.28 18.14
N TYR A 175 -28.59 4.51 19.11
CA TYR A 175 -28.71 3.06 19.05
C TYR A 175 -30.15 2.60 19.25
N LYS A 176 -30.60 1.69 18.39
CA LYS A 176 -31.96 1.13 18.43
C LYS A 176 -32.14 0.29 19.70
N PRO A 177 -33.38 0.10 20.19
CA PRO A 177 -33.65 -0.72 21.38
C PRO A 177 -33.06 -2.14 21.30
N GLN A 178 -33.10 -2.78 20.12
CA GLN A 178 -32.52 -4.10 19.91
C GLN A 178 -30.99 -4.09 20.03
N GLU A 179 -30.32 -3.10 19.46
CA GLU A 179 -28.86 -2.94 19.54
C GLU A 179 -28.42 -2.67 20.98
N ARG A 180 -29.15 -1.80 21.70
CA ARG A 180 -28.89 -1.52 23.13
C ARG A 180 -28.98 -2.79 23.98
N SER A 181 -29.95 -3.67 23.71
CA SER A 181 -30.08 -4.97 24.39
C SER A 181 -28.88 -5.91 24.12
N LEU A 182 -28.42 -5.98 22.87
CA LEU A 182 -27.23 -6.76 22.51
C LEU A 182 -25.96 -6.20 23.15
N MET A 183 -25.81 -4.86 23.16
CA MET A 183 -24.69 -4.19 23.83
C MET A 183 -24.68 -4.44 25.33
N ARG A 184 -25.85 -4.44 25.98
CA ARG A 184 -25.99 -4.83 27.39
C ARG A 184 -25.49 -6.24 27.62
N THR A 185 -25.99 -7.19 26.84
CA THR A 185 -25.62 -8.62 26.94
C THR A 185 -24.11 -8.79 26.78
N LEU A 186 -23.51 -8.12 25.79
CA LEU A 186 -22.07 -8.15 25.56
C LEU A 186 -21.28 -7.55 26.74
N ALA A 187 -21.76 -6.45 27.31
CA ALA A 187 -21.10 -5.81 28.45
C ALA A 187 -21.24 -6.66 29.73
N ASP A 188 -22.39 -7.27 29.97
CA ASP A 188 -22.63 -8.21 31.07
C ASP A 188 -21.70 -9.43 30.95
N MET A 189 -21.53 -9.98 29.74
CA MET A 189 -20.57 -11.06 29.48
C MET A 189 -19.12 -10.64 29.78
N ARG A 190 -18.76 -9.37 29.52
CA ARG A 190 -17.41 -8.84 29.79
C ARG A 190 -17.16 -8.58 31.27
N ARG A 191 -18.20 -8.32 32.06
CA ARG A 191 -18.12 -8.18 33.52
C ARG A 191 -17.87 -9.51 34.22
N ILE A 192 -18.21 -10.64 33.61
CA ILE A 192 -17.87 -11.95 34.16
C ILE A 192 -16.34 -11.99 34.31
N PRO A 193 -15.81 -12.07 35.55
CA PRO A 193 -14.38 -12.10 35.76
C PRO A 193 -13.84 -13.29 34.98
N LYS A 194 -12.91 -13.02 34.05
CA LYS A 194 -12.21 -14.08 33.34
C LYS A 194 -11.66 -15.02 34.42
N PRO A 195 -11.84 -16.35 34.29
CA PRO A 195 -11.32 -17.29 35.27
C PRO A 195 -9.89 -16.89 35.55
N ALA A 196 -9.55 -16.74 36.84
CA ALA A 196 -8.23 -16.33 37.25
C ALA A 196 -7.27 -17.21 36.47
N LYS A 197 -6.52 -16.60 35.54
CA LYS A 197 -5.50 -17.33 34.81
C LYS A 197 -4.61 -17.84 35.92
N GLU A 198 -4.65 -19.16 36.18
CA GLU A 198 -3.78 -19.74 37.20
C GLU A 198 -2.41 -19.13 36.96
N PRO A 199 -1.69 -18.68 38.01
CA PRO A 199 -0.32 -18.23 37.85
C PRO A 199 0.44 -19.45 37.32
N THR A 200 0.41 -19.60 36.01
CA THR A 200 1.36 -20.38 35.24
C THR A 200 2.63 -19.69 35.64
N ALA A 201 3.39 -20.32 36.55
CA ALA A 201 4.64 -19.81 37.07
C ALA A 201 5.36 -19.24 35.87
N ARG A 202 5.43 -17.90 35.77
CA ARG A 202 5.63 -17.18 34.51
C ARG A 202 6.81 -17.84 33.82
N SER A 203 6.53 -18.75 32.88
CA SER A 203 7.58 -19.56 32.32
C SER A 203 8.37 -18.57 31.50
N LEU A 204 9.65 -18.41 31.84
CA LEU A 204 10.52 -17.54 31.10
C LEU A 204 10.36 -17.90 29.63
N THR A 205 10.13 -16.92 28.76
CA THR A 205 10.09 -17.23 27.32
C THR A 205 11.48 -17.71 26.89
N ALA A 206 11.58 -18.47 25.80
CA ALA A 206 12.87 -18.94 25.30
C ALA A 206 13.89 -17.78 25.12
N ALA A 207 13.41 -16.61 24.65
CA ALA A 207 14.22 -15.40 24.55
C ALA A 207 14.72 -14.87 25.91
N GLN A 208 13.89 -14.92 26.95
CA GLN A 208 14.29 -14.51 28.30
C GLN A 208 15.31 -15.48 28.91
N ILE A 209 15.21 -16.78 28.61
CA ILE A 209 16.20 -17.79 29.03
C ILE A 209 17.53 -17.54 28.29
N GLY A 210 17.49 -17.35 26.96
CA GLY A 210 18.68 -17.05 26.16
C GLY A 210 19.41 -15.79 26.61
N ALA A 211 18.66 -14.71 26.92
CA ALA A 211 19.25 -13.48 27.47
C ALA A 211 19.96 -13.71 28.81
N ARG A 212 19.32 -14.45 29.74
CA ARG A 212 19.93 -14.77 31.05
C ARG A 212 21.17 -15.66 30.93
N TYR A 213 21.20 -16.57 29.96
CA TYR A 213 22.36 -17.41 29.66
C TYR A 213 23.52 -16.57 29.13
N ARG A 214 23.27 -15.72 28.12
CA ARG A 214 24.27 -14.79 27.57
C ARG A 214 24.87 -13.88 28.64
N ASP A 215 24.02 -13.37 29.53
CA ASP A 215 24.41 -12.44 30.60
C ASP A 215 25.00 -13.18 31.83
N LYS A 216 25.18 -14.51 31.76
CA LYS A 216 25.75 -15.40 32.80
C LYS A 216 24.98 -15.41 34.13
N HIS A 217 23.68 -15.13 34.09
CA HIS A 217 22.80 -15.25 35.26
C HIS A 217 22.34 -16.67 35.55
N ILE A 218 22.40 -17.56 34.54
CA ILE A 218 22.14 -19.00 34.63
C ILE A 218 23.21 -19.73 33.83
N ASP A 219 23.54 -20.95 34.23
CA ASP A 219 24.50 -21.77 33.49
C ASP A 219 23.84 -22.49 32.30
N ARG A 220 24.65 -23.17 31.48
CA ARG A 220 24.15 -23.89 30.29
C ARG A 220 23.18 -25.00 30.65
N ILE A 221 23.41 -25.71 31.75
CA ILE A 221 22.61 -26.86 32.19
C ILE A 221 21.24 -26.38 32.66
N GLU A 222 21.20 -25.28 33.41
CA GLU A 222 19.98 -24.60 33.84
C GLU A 222 19.19 -24.05 32.64
N ALA A 223 19.87 -23.46 31.66
CA ALA A 223 19.23 -22.98 30.43
C ALA A 223 18.62 -24.12 29.60
N GLU A 224 19.33 -25.25 29.46
CA GLU A 224 18.84 -26.46 28.78
C GLU A 224 17.62 -27.06 29.50
N ALA A 225 17.65 -27.15 30.84
CA ALA A 225 16.54 -27.63 31.63
C ALA A 225 15.28 -26.74 31.49
N LEU A 226 15.45 -25.41 31.51
CA LEU A 226 14.36 -24.46 31.33
C LEU A 226 13.78 -24.47 29.90
N LEU A 227 14.62 -24.64 28.88
CA LEU A 227 14.18 -24.74 27.48
C LEU A 227 13.51 -26.09 27.18
N THR A 228 13.92 -27.17 27.84
CA THR A 228 13.27 -28.49 27.76
C THR A 228 11.83 -28.44 28.28
N ALA A 229 11.55 -27.55 29.25
CA ALA A 229 10.19 -27.30 29.73
C ALA A 229 9.30 -26.49 28.75
N LEU A 230 9.87 -25.92 27.67
CA LEU A 230 9.18 -25.09 26.66
C LEU A 230 8.94 -25.82 25.31
N PRO A 231 8.54 -27.10 25.36
CA PRO A 231 8.53 -28.05 24.22
C PRO A 231 9.63 -28.02 23.15
N TYR A 232 10.86 -27.58 23.43
CA TYR A 232 11.95 -27.62 22.45
C TYR A 232 12.60 -29.01 22.36
N GLN A 233 13.00 -29.39 21.15
CA GLN A 233 13.82 -30.59 20.92
C GLN A 233 15.29 -30.31 21.25
N ALA A 234 16.05 -31.34 21.66
CA ALA A 234 17.42 -31.18 22.15
C ALA A 234 18.39 -30.56 21.11
N ASP A 235 18.18 -30.84 19.82
CA ASP A 235 18.90 -30.23 18.70
C ASP A 235 18.60 -28.73 18.56
N GLN A 236 17.33 -28.34 18.72
CA GLN A 236 16.90 -26.94 18.70
C GLN A 236 17.42 -26.14 19.88
N ILE A 237 17.49 -26.75 21.08
CA ILE A 237 18.04 -26.11 22.28
C ILE A 237 19.52 -25.79 22.08
N ASN A 238 20.29 -26.73 21.55
CA ASN A 238 21.71 -26.53 21.27
C ASN A 238 21.95 -25.42 20.24
N LEU A 239 21.19 -25.43 19.14
CA LEU A 239 21.27 -24.40 18.11
C LEU A 239 20.88 -23.03 18.68
N PHE A 240 19.85 -22.98 19.53
CA PHE A 240 19.39 -21.76 20.17
C PHE A 240 20.45 -21.19 21.10
N LEU A 241 21.01 -22.00 22.01
CA LEU A 241 22.03 -21.54 22.98
C LEU A 241 23.35 -21.14 22.31
N ALA A 242 23.73 -21.79 21.20
CA ALA A 242 24.88 -21.39 20.41
C ALA A 242 24.77 -19.94 19.89
N GLY A 243 23.56 -19.49 19.55
CA GLY A 243 23.31 -18.09 19.14
C GLY A 243 23.41 -17.07 20.28
N TYR A 244 23.47 -17.51 21.53
CA TYR A 244 23.58 -16.67 22.73
C TYR A 244 24.91 -16.90 23.49
N GLU A 245 25.86 -17.66 22.92
CA GLU A 245 27.19 -17.78 23.51
C GLU A 245 27.83 -16.39 23.62
N PRO A 246 28.29 -15.99 24.81
CA PRO A 246 28.90 -14.68 24.99
C PRO A 246 30.13 -14.60 24.10
N GLU A 247 30.19 -13.59 23.22
CA GLU A 247 31.36 -13.35 22.38
C GLU A 247 32.60 -13.34 23.27
N VAL A 248 33.49 -14.31 23.03
CA VAL A 248 34.78 -14.37 23.73
C VAL A 248 35.46 -13.04 23.46
N ALA A 249 35.71 -12.27 24.53
CA ALA A 249 36.35 -10.96 24.44
C ALA A 249 37.57 -11.10 23.53
N LYS A 250 37.54 -10.44 22.36
CA LYS A 250 38.68 -10.37 21.47
C LYS A 250 39.84 -9.87 22.31
N VAL A 251 40.85 -10.71 22.50
CA VAL A 251 42.08 -10.36 23.18
C VAL A 251 42.58 -9.10 22.48
N GLU A 252 42.54 -7.95 23.15
CA GLU A 252 43.12 -6.72 22.63
C GLU A 252 44.59 -7.01 22.37
N GLU A 253 44.96 -7.10 21.10
CA GLU A 253 46.35 -7.23 20.72
C GLU A 253 47.12 -6.04 21.34
N PRO A 254 48.22 -6.30 22.06
CA PRO A 254 48.97 -5.24 22.69
C PRO A 254 49.42 -4.27 21.61
N ARG A 255 48.91 -3.03 21.68
CA ARG A 255 49.37 -1.94 20.82
C ARG A 255 50.88 -1.83 20.98
N ALA A 256 51.61 -2.30 19.98
CA ALA A 256 53.04 -2.15 19.93
C ALA A 256 53.34 -0.64 19.93
N ASN A 257 53.87 -0.16 21.06
CA ASN A 257 54.50 1.14 21.14
C ASN A 257 55.70 1.14 20.20
N SER A 258 55.51 1.60 18.97
CA SER A 258 56.59 1.99 18.07
C SER A 258 57.12 3.35 18.53
N GLY A 259 57.95 3.33 19.57
CA GLY A 259 58.85 4.42 19.91
C GLY A 259 60.22 4.14 19.30
N LEU A 260 60.52 4.84 18.19
CA LEU A 260 61.79 5.44 17.79
C LEU A 260 61.71 5.91 16.33
#